data_AF-A0A5E4L7T9-F1
#
_entry.id   AF-A0A5E4L7T9-F1
#
_cell.length_a   1.000
_cell.length_b   1.000
_cell.length_c   1.000
_cell.angle_alpha   90.00
_cell.angle_beta   90.00
_cell.angle_gamma   90.00
#
_symmetry.space_group_name_H-M   'P 1'
#
loop_
_entity.id
_entity.type
_entity.pdbx_description
1 polymer ?
#
loop_
_entity_poly.entity_id
_entity_poly.type
_entity_poly.pdbx_seq_one_letter_code
_entity_poly.pdbx_strand_id
1 'polypeptide(L)'
;MHKDINTYYLDNSKVIYTTIKELEMKNILKKLDENDYFTLYELNQNYLVPLIWSDKNYLYFQKNNPVKYNLNINIKEKTKIEFHQAYNSQWKLYLEPNPDNSWCKPIEYYKNTRTTECEHAQKTFDAGDLTYLLAKPVFEDTHTMVEGYANSWTIDPEYIKANYPKEFYKESRDGSIELGMVLYFKPQSYFYIGLIISGLAFIWSMIYIVRDMRRR
;
A
#
# COMPACT_ATOMS: atom_id res chain seq x y z
N MET A 1 -30.66 -15.46 32.51
CA MET A 1 -30.70 -14.21 31.73
C MET A 1 -30.04 -13.13 32.58
N HIS A 2 -28.80 -12.75 32.28
CA HIS A 2 -28.11 -11.71 33.04
C HIS A 2 -28.85 -10.38 32.85
N LYS A 3 -29.20 -9.71 33.96
CA LYS A 3 -30.01 -8.49 33.98
C LYS A 3 -29.30 -7.24 33.43
N ASP A 4 -28.06 -7.38 32.97
CA ASP A 4 -27.17 -6.26 32.67
C ASP A 4 -26.88 -6.09 31.17
N ILE A 5 -27.56 -6.84 30.29
CA ILE A 5 -27.42 -6.62 28.84
C ILE A 5 -28.34 -5.47 28.43
N ASN A 6 -27.72 -4.31 28.15
CA ASN A 6 -28.42 -3.15 27.61
C ASN A 6 -29.11 -3.52 26.28
N THR A 7 -30.42 -3.28 26.22
CA THR A 7 -31.30 -3.64 25.09
C THR A 7 -30.86 -3.03 23.76
N TYR A 8 -30.13 -1.90 23.79
CA TYR A 8 -29.49 -1.30 22.62
C TYR A 8 -28.58 -2.27 21.86
N TYR A 9 -27.83 -3.12 22.57
CA TYR A 9 -26.98 -4.13 21.93
C TYR A 9 -27.77 -5.28 21.31
N LEU A 10 -28.96 -5.60 21.85
CA LEU A 10 -29.85 -6.62 21.30
C LEU A 10 -30.54 -6.15 20.02
N ASP A 11 -30.88 -4.87 19.93
CA ASP A 11 -31.48 -4.32 18.71
C ASP A 11 -30.44 -4.17 17.58
N ASN A 12 -29.22 -3.72 17.92
CA ASN A 12 -28.11 -3.70 16.95
C ASN A 12 -27.71 -5.10 16.48
N SER A 13 -27.77 -6.12 17.34
CA SER A 13 -27.45 -7.50 16.92
C SER A 13 -28.48 -8.09 15.95
N LYS A 14 -29.77 -7.71 16.07
CA LYS A 14 -30.79 -8.08 15.08
C LYS A 14 -30.51 -7.47 13.71
N VAL A 15 -30.14 -6.19 13.66
CA VAL A 15 -29.76 -5.51 12.42
C VAL A 15 -28.58 -6.21 11.76
N ILE A 16 -27.55 -6.55 12.55
CA ILE A 16 -26.39 -7.31 12.09
C ILE A 16 -26.81 -8.68 11.53
N TYR A 17 -27.68 -9.41 12.23
CA TYR A 17 -28.15 -10.72 11.77
C TYR A 17 -28.91 -10.63 10.43
N THR A 18 -29.82 -9.67 10.28
CA THR A 18 -30.54 -9.46 9.02
C THR A 18 -29.60 -9.11 7.89
N THR A 19 -28.62 -8.23 8.13
CA THR A 19 -27.60 -7.88 7.13
C THR A 19 -26.76 -9.10 6.73
N ILE A 20 -26.31 -9.91 7.70
CA ILE A 20 -25.55 -11.13 7.40
C ILE A 20 -26.38 -12.10 6.55
N LYS A 21 -27.66 -12.29 6.87
CA LYS A 21 -28.57 -13.14 6.08
C LYS A 21 -28.79 -12.62 4.67
N GLU A 22 -28.92 -11.30 4.50
CA GLU A 22 -29.00 -10.68 3.18
C GLU A 22 -27.71 -10.88 2.37
N LEU A 23 -26.55 -10.73 3.00
CA LEU A 23 -25.25 -10.95 2.35
C LEU A 23 -25.05 -12.43 1.98
N GLU A 24 -25.52 -13.35 2.82
CA GLU A 24 -25.54 -14.79 2.54
C GLU A 24 -26.45 -15.12 1.35
N MET A 25 -27.67 -14.58 1.32
CA MET A 25 -28.61 -14.74 0.19
C MET A 25 -28.07 -14.18 -1.12
N LYS A 26 -27.29 -13.10 -1.06
CA LYS A 26 -26.62 -12.50 -2.24
C LYS A 26 -25.33 -13.22 -2.64
N ASN A 27 -24.95 -14.31 -1.96
CA ASN A 27 -23.71 -15.04 -2.18
C ASN A 27 -22.45 -14.16 -2.01
N ILE A 28 -22.55 -13.13 -1.16
CA ILE A 28 -21.45 -12.25 -0.77
C ILE A 28 -20.68 -12.90 0.37
N LEU A 29 -21.41 -13.41 1.36
CA LEU A 29 -20.84 -14.20 2.46
C LEU A 29 -21.21 -15.67 2.26
N LYS A 30 -20.23 -16.55 2.46
CA LYS A 30 -20.42 -17.99 2.50
C LYS A 30 -20.20 -18.45 3.94
N LYS A 31 -21.23 -19.01 4.56
CA LYS A 31 -21.10 -19.61 5.89
C LYS A 31 -20.17 -20.83 5.82
N LEU A 32 -19.14 -20.84 6.66
CA LEU A 32 -18.15 -21.92 6.73
C LEU A 32 -18.43 -22.89 7.88
N ASP A 33 -18.73 -22.35 9.06
CA ASP A 33 -18.93 -23.14 10.28
C ASP A 33 -19.85 -22.40 11.28
N GLU A 34 -20.48 -23.13 12.19
CA GLU A 34 -21.32 -22.58 13.26
C GLU A 34 -21.31 -23.47 14.50
N ASN A 35 -21.19 -22.84 15.66
CA ASN A 35 -21.40 -23.46 16.95
C ASN A 35 -22.18 -22.52 17.88
N ASP A 36 -22.33 -22.93 19.15
CA ASP A 36 -23.09 -22.20 20.16
C ASP A 36 -22.54 -20.78 20.47
N TYR A 37 -21.30 -20.48 20.06
CA TYR A 37 -20.61 -19.22 20.38
C TYR A 37 -20.42 -18.30 19.16
N PHE A 38 -20.19 -18.85 17.96
CA PHE A 38 -19.93 -18.05 16.78
C PHE A 38 -20.38 -18.72 15.48
N THR A 39 -20.56 -17.89 14.45
CA THR A 39 -20.71 -18.31 13.07
C THR A 39 -19.55 -17.74 12.26
N LEU A 40 -18.82 -18.61 11.56
CA LEU A 40 -17.72 -18.22 10.70
C LEU A 40 -18.22 -18.05 9.26
N TYR A 41 -17.87 -16.91 8.64
CA TYR A 41 -18.20 -16.61 7.26
C TYR A 41 -16.93 -16.31 6.47
N GLU A 42 -16.94 -16.71 5.19
CA GLU A 42 -15.95 -16.36 4.18
C GLU A 42 -16.55 -15.30 3.26
N LEU A 43 -15.79 -14.24 2.99
CA LEU A 43 -16.17 -13.24 2.00
C LEU A 43 -15.83 -13.75 0.60
N ASN A 44 -16.80 -13.70 -0.30
CA ASN A 44 -16.61 -14.06 -1.70
C ASN A 44 -15.52 -13.16 -2.31
N GLN A 45 -14.52 -13.79 -2.95
CA GLN A 45 -13.33 -13.12 -3.49
C GLN A 45 -13.65 -11.94 -4.43
N ASN A 46 -14.79 -11.97 -5.12
CA ASN A 46 -15.20 -10.85 -5.96
C ASN A 46 -15.37 -9.55 -5.15
N TYR A 47 -15.76 -9.63 -3.89
CA TYR A 47 -15.99 -8.47 -3.03
C TYR A 47 -14.77 -8.08 -2.18
N LEU A 48 -13.64 -8.77 -2.37
CA LEU A 48 -12.39 -8.35 -1.75
C LEU A 48 -11.89 -7.08 -2.42
N VAL A 49 -11.56 -6.08 -1.60
CA VAL A 49 -10.91 -4.86 -2.04
C VAL A 49 -9.41 -5.02 -1.79
N PRO A 50 -8.56 -4.93 -2.83
CA PRO A 50 -7.13 -5.03 -2.65
C PRO A 50 -6.58 -3.84 -1.88
N LEU A 51 -5.39 -4.02 -1.32
CA LEU A 51 -4.68 -2.96 -0.60
C LEU A 51 -4.42 -1.71 -1.48
N ILE A 52 -4.11 -1.93 -2.76
CA ILE A 52 -3.87 -0.87 -3.75
C ILE A 52 -4.65 -1.21 -4.99
N TRP A 53 -5.38 -0.25 -5.56
CA TRP A 53 -6.06 -0.44 -6.85
C TRP A 53 -6.19 0.85 -7.66
N SER A 54 -6.57 0.68 -8.92
CA SER A 54 -6.91 1.76 -9.85
C SER A 54 -8.38 1.67 -10.26
N ASP A 55 -9.03 2.83 -10.39
CA ASP A 55 -10.43 2.92 -10.81
C ASP A 55 -10.69 2.39 -12.23
N LYS A 56 -9.73 2.58 -13.14
CA LYS A 56 -9.96 2.42 -14.58
C LYS A 56 -9.00 1.47 -15.27
N ASN A 57 -7.86 1.17 -14.67
CA ASN A 57 -6.76 0.52 -15.36
C ASN A 57 -6.31 -0.76 -14.65
N TYR A 58 -5.63 -1.62 -15.41
CA TYR A 58 -4.96 -2.77 -14.83
C TYR A 58 -3.76 -2.31 -14.01
N LEU A 59 -3.70 -2.74 -12.75
CA LEU A 59 -2.64 -2.40 -11.82
C LEU A 59 -2.04 -3.67 -11.23
N TYR A 60 -0.70 -3.73 -11.24
CA TYR A 60 0.07 -4.76 -10.55
C TYR A 60 0.73 -4.12 -9.34
N PHE A 61 0.67 -4.76 -8.18
CA PHE A 61 1.43 -4.32 -7.02
C PHE A 61 2.14 -5.46 -6.29
N GLN A 62 3.33 -5.16 -5.75
CA GLN A 62 4.07 -6.05 -4.87
C GLN A 62 4.37 -5.31 -3.56
N LYS A 63 4.01 -5.94 -2.45
CA LYS A 63 4.45 -5.51 -1.12
C LYS A 63 5.89 -5.97 -0.90
N ASN A 64 6.83 -5.02 -0.88
CA ASN A 64 8.21 -5.33 -0.52
C ASN A 64 8.37 -5.45 0.99
N ASN A 65 7.75 -4.53 1.71
CA ASN A 65 7.65 -4.47 3.17
C ASN A 65 6.47 -3.55 3.56
N PRO A 66 6.17 -3.34 4.85
CA PRO A 66 5.05 -2.50 5.27
C PRO A 66 5.12 -1.02 4.82
N VAL A 67 6.26 -0.54 4.34
CA VAL A 67 6.55 0.86 4.02
C VAL A 67 6.96 1.08 2.56
N LYS A 68 6.99 0.02 1.72
CA LYS A 68 7.45 0.07 0.34
C LYS A 68 6.66 -0.90 -0.54
N TYR A 69 6.10 -0.38 -1.63
CA TYR A 69 5.33 -1.14 -2.61
C TYR A 69 5.80 -0.79 -4.02
N ASN A 70 6.03 -1.81 -4.84
CA ASN A 70 6.24 -1.62 -6.27
C ASN A 70 4.89 -1.64 -6.97
N LEU A 71 4.69 -0.72 -7.91
CA LEU A 71 3.48 -0.59 -8.70
C LEU A 71 3.86 -0.62 -10.19
N ASN A 72 3.05 -1.30 -11.00
CA ASN A 72 3.09 -1.17 -12.45
C ASN A 72 1.65 -0.96 -12.95
N ILE A 73 1.43 0.09 -13.73
CA ILE A 73 0.10 0.47 -14.23
C ILE A 73 0.20 0.90 -15.69
N ASN A 74 -0.74 0.45 -16.51
CA ASN A 74 -0.89 0.90 -17.89
C ASN A 74 -2.05 1.90 -17.97
N ILE A 75 -1.78 3.15 -18.33
CA ILE A 75 -2.77 4.24 -18.30
C ILE A 75 -2.90 4.91 -19.66
N LYS A 76 -4.13 5.14 -20.10
CA LYS A 76 -4.44 5.92 -21.31
C LYS A 76 -5.06 7.28 -21.00
N GLU A 77 -5.78 7.36 -19.90
CA GLU A 77 -6.45 8.57 -19.41
C GLU A 77 -6.19 8.75 -17.92
N LYS A 78 -6.58 9.93 -17.40
CA LYS A 78 -6.50 10.22 -15.97
C LYS A 78 -7.18 9.13 -15.16
N THR A 79 -6.46 8.62 -14.16
CA THR A 79 -6.93 7.53 -13.31
C THR A 79 -6.61 7.81 -11.86
N LYS A 80 -7.48 7.32 -10.99
CA LYS A 80 -7.29 7.40 -9.55
C LYS A 80 -6.65 6.10 -9.08
N ILE A 81 -5.59 6.22 -8.28
CA ILE A 81 -5.04 5.12 -7.50
C ILE A 81 -5.46 5.33 -6.05
N GLU A 82 -5.91 4.27 -5.40
CA GLU A 82 -6.20 4.26 -3.97
C GLU A 82 -5.31 3.26 -3.25
N PHE A 83 -4.89 3.64 -2.04
CA PHE A 83 -4.10 2.81 -1.13
C PHE A 83 -4.81 2.77 0.23
N HIS A 84 -5.37 1.60 0.53
CA HIS A 84 -6.25 1.36 1.67
C HIS A 84 -5.47 1.10 2.97
N GLN A 85 -4.50 1.98 3.23
CA GLN A 85 -3.91 2.19 4.56
C GLN A 85 -4.28 3.56 5.09
N ALA A 86 -4.10 3.74 6.40
CA ALA A 86 -4.33 5.01 7.07
C ALA A 86 -3.62 6.16 6.33
N TYR A 87 -4.39 7.22 6.10
CA TYR A 87 -3.97 8.39 5.36
C TYR A 87 -2.82 9.04 6.09
N ASN A 88 -1.76 9.30 5.33
CA ASN A 88 -0.63 10.04 5.83
C ASN A 88 0.03 10.75 4.67
N SER A 89 0.18 12.07 4.78
CA SER A 89 0.81 12.91 3.75
C SER A 89 2.27 12.53 3.48
N GLN A 90 2.88 11.67 4.30
CA GLN A 90 4.24 11.19 4.11
C GLN A 90 4.35 9.91 3.25
N TRP A 91 3.23 9.35 2.79
CA TRP A 91 3.23 8.39 1.68
C TRP A 91 3.52 9.12 0.37
N LYS A 92 4.51 8.64 -0.38
CA LYS A 92 5.03 9.29 -1.58
C LYS A 92 5.09 8.31 -2.74
N LEU A 93 4.73 8.77 -3.93
CA LEU A 93 4.95 8.04 -5.18
C LEU A 93 6.23 8.52 -5.85
N TYR A 94 7.03 7.59 -6.37
CA TYR A 94 8.24 7.86 -7.13
C TYR A 94 8.17 7.10 -8.45
N LEU A 95 8.52 7.73 -9.57
CA LEU A 95 8.61 7.04 -10.86
C LEU A 95 9.89 6.20 -10.92
N GLU A 96 9.78 4.99 -11.44
CA GLU A 96 10.90 4.12 -11.71
C GLU A 96 11.28 4.19 -13.20
N PRO A 97 12.57 4.33 -13.53
CA PRO A 97 13.02 4.28 -14.91
C PRO A 97 12.90 2.85 -15.45
N ASN A 98 12.70 2.74 -16.76
CA ASN A 98 12.52 1.50 -17.51
C ASN A 98 11.41 0.63 -16.91
N PRO A 99 10.15 1.08 -16.97
CA PRO A 99 9.05 0.39 -16.31
C PRO A 99 8.99 -1.06 -16.77
N ASP A 100 8.97 -1.96 -15.80
CA ASP A 100 8.99 -3.40 -16.01
C ASP A 100 8.10 -4.06 -14.96
N ASN A 101 7.53 -5.21 -15.30
CA ASN A 101 6.69 -6.01 -14.44
C ASN A 101 7.26 -7.42 -14.20
N SER A 102 8.49 -7.70 -14.63
CA SER A 102 9.15 -9.01 -14.43
C SER A 102 9.26 -9.43 -12.95
N TRP A 103 9.24 -8.47 -12.02
CA TRP A 103 9.21 -8.71 -10.58
C TRP A 103 7.89 -9.30 -10.08
N CYS A 104 6.81 -9.19 -10.87
CA CYS A 104 5.50 -9.66 -10.47
C CYS A 104 5.32 -11.15 -10.77
N LYS A 105 5.23 -11.94 -9.70
CA LYS A 105 4.68 -13.29 -9.73
C LYS A 105 3.28 -13.24 -9.14
N PRO A 106 2.20 -13.30 -9.95
CA PRO A 106 0.84 -13.13 -9.46
C PRO A 106 0.48 -14.15 -8.37
N ILE A 107 -0.09 -13.68 -7.26
CA ILE A 107 -0.64 -14.53 -6.20
C ILE A 107 -2.16 -14.41 -6.09
N GLU A 108 -2.72 -13.25 -6.40
CA GLU A 108 -4.17 -13.00 -6.30
C GLU A 108 -4.60 -11.99 -7.38
N TYR A 109 -5.79 -12.20 -7.95
CA TYR A 109 -6.37 -11.31 -8.96
C TYR A 109 -7.76 -10.83 -8.55
N TYR A 110 -7.86 -9.53 -8.29
CA TYR A 110 -9.07 -8.86 -7.85
C TYR A 110 -9.86 -8.40 -9.08
N LYS A 111 -10.78 -9.26 -9.55
CA LYS A 111 -11.55 -9.03 -10.78
C LYS A 111 -12.31 -7.70 -10.79
N ASN A 112 -12.88 -7.30 -9.66
CA ASN A 112 -13.70 -6.09 -9.56
C ASN A 112 -12.89 -4.79 -9.74
N THR A 113 -11.62 -4.80 -9.36
CA THR A 113 -10.71 -3.65 -9.47
C THR A 113 -9.63 -3.84 -10.53
N ARG A 114 -9.66 -4.94 -11.29
CA ARG A 114 -8.66 -5.30 -12.30
C ARG A 114 -7.22 -5.21 -11.77
N THR A 115 -7.05 -5.60 -10.52
CA THR A 115 -5.78 -5.48 -9.80
C THR A 115 -5.17 -6.85 -9.58
N THR A 116 -3.86 -6.97 -9.79
CA THR A 116 -3.08 -8.16 -9.51
C THR A 116 -2.13 -7.89 -8.35
N GLU A 117 -2.23 -8.68 -7.28
CA GLU A 117 -1.25 -8.71 -6.22
C GLU A 117 -0.17 -9.75 -6.54
N CYS A 118 1.09 -9.37 -6.34
CA CYS A 118 2.24 -10.20 -6.63
C CYS A 118 2.92 -10.70 -5.35
N GLU A 119 3.68 -11.80 -5.46
CA GLU A 119 4.44 -12.43 -4.36
C GLU A 119 5.26 -11.40 -3.57
N HIS A 120 5.17 -11.44 -2.24
CA HIS A 120 5.81 -10.46 -1.36
C HIS A 120 7.33 -10.67 -1.32
N ALA A 121 8.11 -9.59 -1.45
CA ALA A 121 9.58 -9.69 -1.52
C ALA A 121 10.30 -9.75 -0.15
N GLN A 122 9.56 -9.65 0.97
CA GLN A 122 10.04 -9.70 2.37
C GLN A 122 11.42 -9.06 2.63
N LYS A 123 11.64 -7.81 2.18
CA LYS A 123 12.90 -7.08 2.40
C LYS A 123 12.85 -6.21 3.66
N THR A 124 13.72 -6.46 4.63
CA THR A 124 13.73 -5.71 5.91
C THR A 124 14.39 -4.34 5.82
N PHE A 125 15.52 -4.23 5.12
CA PHE A 125 16.24 -2.99 4.87
C PHE A 125 16.85 -3.00 3.47
N ASP A 126 16.73 -1.88 2.76
CA ASP A 126 17.38 -1.65 1.48
C ASP A 126 18.11 -0.30 1.58
N ALA A 127 19.44 -0.30 1.46
CA ALA A 127 20.23 0.94 1.51
C ALA A 127 19.81 1.93 0.40
N GLY A 128 19.26 1.40 -0.71
CA GLY A 128 18.66 2.20 -1.77
C GLY A 128 17.47 3.04 -1.29
N ASP A 129 16.79 2.67 -0.21
CA ASP A 129 15.66 3.44 0.34
C ASP A 129 16.07 4.81 0.87
N LEU A 130 17.35 5.02 1.18
CA LEU A 130 17.86 6.34 1.58
C LEU A 130 17.84 7.35 0.42
N THR A 131 17.81 6.88 -0.84
CA THR A 131 17.73 7.75 -2.01
C THR A 131 16.41 8.51 -2.08
N TYR A 132 15.33 7.97 -1.50
CA TYR A 132 14.00 8.61 -1.47
C TYR A 132 13.94 9.90 -0.64
N LEU A 133 14.96 10.17 0.18
CA LEU A 133 15.09 11.45 0.88
C LEU A 133 15.37 12.61 -0.08
N LEU A 134 16.14 12.34 -1.14
CA LEU A 134 16.54 13.30 -2.16
C LEU A 134 15.69 13.20 -3.43
N ALA A 135 15.10 12.04 -3.69
CA ALA A 135 14.22 11.84 -4.83
C ALA A 135 13.00 12.77 -4.75
N LYS A 136 12.57 13.28 -5.90
CA LYS A 136 11.36 14.11 -6.02
C LYS A 136 10.14 13.20 -6.15
N PRO A 137 9.18 13.25 -5.20
CA PRO A 137 7.94 12.52 -5.35
C PRO A 137 7.09 13.12 -6.48
N VAL A 138 6.17 12.32 -7.01
CA VAL A 138 5.25 12.69 -8.09
C VAL A 138 3.81 12.73 -7.59
N PHE A 139 2.97 13.55 -8.24
CA PHE A 139 1.53 13.68 -7.97
C PHE A 139 1.15 14.12 -6.55
N GLU A 140 2.06 14.78 -5.84
CA GLU A 140 1.87 15.28 -4.48
C GLU A 140 0.68 16.25 -4.35
N ASP A 141 0.45 17.05 -5.38
CA ASP A 141 -0.64 18.01 -5.50
C ASP A 141 -2.02 17.33 -5.60
N THR A 142 -2.05 16.05 -5.98
CA THR A 142 -3.27 15.24 -6.08
C THR A 142 -3.44 14.25 -4.91
N HIS A 143 -2.49 14.22 -3.97
CA HIS A 143 -2.54 13.31 -2.83
C HIS A 143 -3.64 13.73 -1.84
N THR A 144 -4.69 12.93 -1.75
CA THR A 144 -5.88 13.24 -0.95
C THR A 144 -6.32 12.06 -0.09
N MET A 145 -7.12 12.35 0.93
CA MET A 145 -7.78 11.33 1.74
C MET A 145 -9.09 10.92 1.09
N VAL A 146 -9.34 9.61 1.01
CA VAL A 146 -10.58 9.03 0.46
C VAL A 146 -11.19 8.07 1.47
N GLU A 147 -12.52 7.93 1.45
CA GLU A 147 -13.26 7.09 2.41
C GLU A 147 -12.98 7.43 3.89
N GLY A 148 -12.53 8.65 4.19
CA GLY A 148 -12.22 9.11 5.55
C GLY A 148 -10.97 8.51 6.19
N TYR A 149 -10.25 7.61 5.50
CA TYR A 149 -9.03 6.99 6.05
C TYR A 149 -7.98 6.62 5.02
N ALA A 150 -8.31 6.43 3.74
CA ALA A 150 -7.38 5.87 2.75
C ALA A 150 -6.61 6.97 2.01
N ASN A 151 -5.49 6.60 1.38
CA ASN A 151 -4.70 7.49 0.54
C ASN A 151 -5.14 7.39 -0.92
N SER A 152 -5.08 8.48 -1.66
CA SER A 152 -5.33 8.47 -3.10
C SER A 152 -4.51 9.49 -3.87
N TRP A 153 -4.18 9.15 -5.12
CA TRP A 153 -3.51 10.01 -6.08
C TRP A 153 -4.24 10.00 -7.42
N THR A 154 -4.22 11.12 -8.14
CA THR A 154 -4.69 11.18 -9.53
C THR A 154 -3.48 11.17 -10.46
N ILE A 155 -3.38 10.11 -11.26
CA ILE A 155 -2.28 9.89 -12.19
C ILE A 155 -2.72 10.41 -13.57
N ASP A 156 -1.99 11.40 -14.08
CA ASP A 156 -2.23 12.02 -15.38
C ASP A 156 -1.13 11.62 -16.39
N PRO A 157 -1.45 10.85 -17.45
CA PRO A 157 -0.45 10.44 -18.44
C PRO A 157 0.15 11.64 -19.19
N GLU A 158 -0.62 12.70 -19.43
CA GLU A 158 -0.14 13.88 -20.15
C GLU A 158 0.86 14.67 -19.30
N TYR A 159 0.62 14.73 -17.98
CA TYR A 159 1.60 15.30 -17.05
C TYR A 159 2.93 14.53 -17.10
N ILE A 160 2.89 13.20 -17.14
CA ILE A 160 4.11 12.40 -17.24
C ILE A 160 4.85 12.66 -18.54
N LYS A 161 4.17 12.60 -19.68
CA LYS A 161 4.76 12.83 -21.01
C LYS A 161 5.37 14.23 -21.14
N ALA A 162 4.80 15.24 -20.48
CA ALA A 162 5.27 16.62 -20.54
C ALA A 162 6.46 16.92 -19.60
N ASN A 163 6.56 16.22 -18.46
CA ASN A 163 7.51 16.58 -17.40
C ASN A 163 8.66 15.57 -17.20
N TYR A 164 8.56 14.37 -17.76
CA TYR A 164 9.55 13.30 -17.55
C TYR A 164 10.09 12.75 -18.87
N PRO A 165 11.37 12.35 -18.92
CA PRO A 165 11.95 11.72 -20.10
C PRO A 165 11.33 10.34 -20.37
N LYS A 166 11.43 9.89 -21.63
CA LYS A 166 10.90 8.60 -22.11
C LYS A 166 11.43 7.38 -21.37
N GLU A 167 12.49 7.51 -20.57
CA GLU A 167 12.96 6.42 -19.72
C GLU A 167 11.97 6.06 -18.61
N PHE A 168 11.11 6.97 -18.15
CA PHE A 168 10.16 6.70 -17.06
C PHE A 168 8.84 6.05 -17.51
N TYR A 169 8.62 5.89 -18.81
CA TYR A 169 7.38 5.34 -19.33
C TYR A 169 7.58 4.61 -20.65
N LYS A 170 6.80 3.55 -20.90
CA LYS A 170 6.75 2.88 -22.21
C LYS A 170 5.43 3.22 -22.90
N GLU A 171 5.51 3.84 -24.07
CA GLU A 171 4.33 4.20 -24.85
C GLU A 171 3.90 3.04 -25.76
N SER A 172 2.61 2.71 -25.69
CA SER A 172 1.95 1.69 -26.50
C SER A 172 1.38 2.29 -27.79
N ARG A 173 1.12 1.45 -28.80
CA ARG A 173 0.59 1.88 -30.11
C ARG A 173 -0.79 2.56 -30.03
N ASP A 174 -1.56 2.26 -29.00
CA ASP A 174 -2.89 2.79 -28.73
C ASP A 174 -2.87 4.12 -27.94
N GLY A 175 -1.67 4.65 -27.67
CA GLY A 175 -1.41 5.90 -26.96
C GLY A 175 -1.32 5.77 -25.44
N SER A 176 -1.55 4.57 -24.88
CA SER A 176 -1.39 4.33 -23.45
C SER A 176 0.09 4.32 -23.05
N ILE A 177 0.37 4.57 -21.78
CA ILE A 177 1.72 4.49 -21.22
C ILE A 177 1.75 3.49 -20.07
N GLU A 178 2.78 2.65 -20.06
CA GLU A 178 3.14 1.82 -18.92
C GLU A 178 4.03 2.64 -17.99
N LEU A 179 3.68 2.67 -16.70
CA LEU A 179 4.41 3.35 -15.64
C LEU A 179 4.81 2.37 -14.55
N GLY A 180 6.08 2.42 -14.16
CA GLY A 180 6.62 1.79 -12.97
C GLY A 180 6.70 2.83 -11.88
N MET A 181 6.22 2.52 -10.68
CA MET A 181 6.28 3.42 -9.55
C MET A 181 6.64 2.67 -8.27
N VAL A 182 7.25 3.40 -7.32
CA VAL A 182 7.37 2.96 -5.94
C VAL A 182 6.53 3.85 -5.05
N LEU A 183 5.63 3.25 -4.30
CA LEU A 183 4.94 3.87 -3.18
C LEU A 183 5.76 3.63 -1.91
N TYR A 184 6.26 4.69 -1.29
CA TYR A 184 7.18 4.61 -0.15
C TYR A 184 6.78 5.55 0.99
N PHE A 185 6.90 5.06 2.22
CA PHE A 185 6.68 5.85 3.42
C PHE A 185 7.97 6.57 3.83
N LYS A 186 8.10 7.83 3.40
CA LYS A 186 9.30 8.65 3.61
C LYS A 186 9.82 8.71 5.06
N PRO A 187 8.99 8.65 6.12
CA PRO A 187 9.46 8.66 7.50
C PRO A 187 10.40 7.51 7.85
N GLN A 188 10.29 6.38 7.15
CA GLN A 188 11.19 5.26 7.34
C GLN A 188 12.65 5.62 7.05
N SER A 189 12.92 6.43 6.01
CA SER A 189 14.30 6.86 5.71
C SER A 189 14.88 7.75 6.81
N TYR A 190 14.09 8.62 7.44
CA TYR A 190 14.55 9.45 8.56
C TYR A 190 14.90 8.60 9.78
N PHE A 191 14.09 7.57 10.06
CA PHE A 191 14.39 6.60 11.12
C PHE A 191 15.74 5.91 10.87
N TYR A 192 15.99 5.44 9.64
CA TYR A 192 17.28 4.81 9.31
C TYR A 192 18.47 5.76 9.41
N ILE A 193 18.33 7.02 8.98
CA ILE A 193 19.39 8.03 9.19
C ILE A 193 19.63 8.25 10.69
N GLY A 194 18.57 8.34 11.48
CA GLY A 194 18.68 8.46 12.94
C GLY A 194 19.51 7.34 13.54
N LEU A 195 19.21 6.09 13.18
CA LEU A 195 19.97 4.91 13.64
C LEU A 195 21.44 4.98 13.23
N ILE A 196 21.75 5.41 12.00
CA ILE A 196 23.13 5.55 11.54
C ILE A 196 23.87 6.59 12.37
N ILE A 197 23.29 7.78 12.57
CA ILE A 197 23.91 8.85 13.36
C ILE A 197 24.12 8.41 14.81
N SER A 198 23.10 7.82 15.43
CA SER A 198 23.19 7.30 16.81
C SER A 198 24.24 6.20 16.94
N GLY A 199 24.32 5.27 15.98
CA GLY A 199 25.33 4.22 15.96
C GLY A 199 26.76 4.79 15.86
N LEU A 200 26.97 5.77 14.98
CA LEU A 200 28.27 6.44 14.85
C LEU A 200 28.65 7.19 16.13
N ALA A 201 27.73 7.96 16.72
CA ALA A 201 27.98 8.67 17.97
C ALA A 201 28.33 7.72 19.13
N PHE A 202 27.65 6.57 19.21
CA PHE A 202 27.94 5.54 20.20
C PHE A 202 29.33 4.95 20.01
N ILE A 203 29.70 4.57 18.78
CA ILE A 203 31.02 4.03 18.45
C ILE A 203 32.13 5.04 18.80
N TRP A 204 31.95 6.31 18.47
CA TRP A 204 32.92 7.36 18.78
C TRP A 204 33.10 7.53 20.30
N SER A 205 31.99 7.49 21.04
CA SER A 205 32.00 7.56 22.50
C SER A 205 32.75 6.35 23.11
N MET A 206 32.50 5.14 22.59
CA MET A 206 33.21 3.93 23.01
C MET A 206 34.70 4.00 22.71
N ILE A 207 35.09 4.47 21.52
CA ILE A 207 36.50 4.68 21.15
C ILE A 207 37.16 5.67 22.10
N TYR A 208 36.47 6.78 22.42
CA TYR A 208 36.97 7.78 23.35
C TYR A 208 37.22 7.19 24.74
N ILE A 209 36.23 6.47 25.30
CA ILE A 209 36.34 5.81 26.62
C ILE A 209 37.48 4.79 26.65
N VAL A 210 37.60 3.93 25.63
CA VAL A 210 38.68 2.93 25.56
C VAL A 210 40.05 3.59 25.47
N ARG A 211 40.17 4.71 24.74
CA ARG A 211 41.43 5.46 24.66
C ARG A 211 41.78 6.14 25.99
N ASP A 212 40.79 6.65 26.73
CA ASP A 212 41.02 7.22 28.07
C ASP A 212 41.46 6.14 29.05
N MET A 213 40.80 4.98 29.06
CA MET A 213 41.15 3.85 29.93
C MET A 213 42.56 3.31 29.66
N ARG A 214 43.04 3.31 28.41
CA ARG A 214 44.40 2.86 28.07
C ARG A 214 45.50 3.88 28.43
N ARG A 215 45.14 5.15 28.65
CA ARG A 215 46.08 6.20 29.05
C ARG A 215 46.30 6.23 30.57
N ARG A 216 45.37 5.66 31.34
CA ARG A 216 45.48 5.47 32.79
C ARG A 216 46.21 4.17 33.09
#